data_AF-A0A934MHJ1-F1
#
_entry.id   AF-A0A934MHJ1-F1
#
_cell.length_a   1.000
_cell.length_b   1.000
_cell.length_c   1.000
_cell.angle_alpha   90.00
_cell.angle_beta   90.00
_cell.angle_gamma   90.00
#
_symmetry.space_group_name_H-M   'P 1'
#
loop_
_entity.id
_entity.type
_entity.pdbx_description
1 polymer ?
#
loop_
_entity_poly.entity_id
_entity_poly.type
_entity_poly.pdbx_seq_one_letter_code
_entity_poly.pdbx_strand_id
1 'polypeptide(L)'
;MATPLPDAVRRLDGFLAPHHIEAASRLLNLFERASLRQRVTMSYDPGRVGAARGNAQGELADSAADARRRLAGLASRLPADCWGLLADICLYDKGLQQIEAERGWPRRAAKLVLRIGLEQSAMLFGLAPAAAGRERGAVQSWLPERVPMFAATEQN
;
A
#
# COMPACT_ATOMS: atom_id res chain seq x y z
N MET A 1 -1.42 -12.43 2.31
CA MET A 1 -2.52 -12.11 1.37
C MET A 1 -2.51 -10.60 1.19
N ALA A 2 -2.52 -10.10 -0.04
CA ALA A 2 -2.55 -8.66 -0.29
C ALA A 2 -3.93 -8.12 0.09
N THR A 3 -4.00 -7.11 0.94
CA THR A 3 -5.28 -6.48 1.31
C THR A 3 -5.86 -5.82 0.07
N PRO A 4 -7.11 -6.13 -0.32
CA PRO A 4 -7.73 -5.49 -1.48
C PRO A 4 -7.86 -3.98 -1.24
N LEU A 5 -7.70 -3.20 -2.30
CA LEU A 5 -7.93 -1.75 -2.23
C LEU A 5 -9.38 -1.44 -1.82
N PRO A 6 -9.60 -0.41 -0.99
CA PRO A 6 -10.94 0.04 -0.57
C PRO A 6 -11.80 0.46 -1.76
N ASP A 7 -13.11 0.21 -1.71
CA ASP A 7 -14.01 0.52 -2.81
C ASP A 7 -14.11 2.02 -3.09
N ALA A 8 -13.98 2.85 -2.05
CA ALA A 8 -13.90 4.30 -2.20
C ALA A 8 -12.71 4.76 -3.06
N VAL A 9 -11.58 4.04 -3.00
CA VAL A 9 -10.41 4.29 -3.86
C VAL A 9 -10.66 3.76 -5.27
N ARG A 10 -11.22 2.55 -5.41
CA ARG A 10 -11.55 1.95 -6.72
C ARG A 10 -12.54 2.79 -7.53
N ARG A 11 -13.53 3.42 -6.88
CA ARG A 11 -14.47 4.35 -7.55
C ARG A 11 -13.80 5.59 -8.16
N LEU A 12 -12.53 5.83 -7.84
CA LEU A 12 -11.72 6.93 -8.38
C LEU A 12 -10.77 6.48 -9.49
N ASP A 13 -10.98 5.29 -10.04
CA ASP A 13 -10.29 4.81 -11.23
C ASP A 13 -10.38 5.87 -12.36
N GLY A 14 -9.25 6.11 -13.02
CA GLY A 14 -9.09 7.15 -14.03
C GLY A 14 -8.80 8.56 -13.48
N PHE A 15 -9.06 8.85 -12.20
CA PHE A 15 -8.62 10.10 -11.57
C PHE A 15 -7.25 9.98 -10.88
N LEU A 16 -7.00 8.81 -10.26
CA LEU A 16 -5.75 8.52 -9.57
C LEU A 16 -4.73 7.94 -10.55
N ALA A 17 -3.49 8.41 -10.46
CA ALA A 17 -2.36 7.86 -11.18
C ALA A 17 -1.88 6.54 -10.50
N PRO A 18 -1.13 5.68 -11.21
CA PRO A 18 -0.71 4.39 -10.68
C PRO A 18 0.04 4.47 -9.34
N HIS A 19 0.90 5.47 -9.14
CA HIS A 19 1.63 5.67 -7.90
C HIS A 19 0.75 6.06 -6.72
N HIS A 20 -0.38 6.74 -6.96
CA HIS A 20 -1.37 7.02 -5.92
C HIS A 20 -2.07 5.75 -5.44
N ILE A 21 -2.41 4.86 -6.37
CA ILE A 21 -3.06 3.58 -6.07
C ILE A 21 -2.11 2.69 -5.25
N GLU A 22 -0.85 2.63 -5.65
CA GLU A 22 0.20 1.91 -4.92
C GLU A 22 0.44 2.53 -3.52
N ALA A 23 0.47 3.87 -3.42
CA ALA A 23 0.60 4.55 -2.13
C ALA A 23 -0.56 4.22 -1.19
N ALA A 24 -1.80 4.21 -1.69
CA ALA A 24 -2.98 3.84 -0.92
C ALA A 24 -2.90 2.37 -0.45
N SER A 25 -2.49 1.45 -1.32
CA SER A 25 -2.28 0.04 -1.00
C SER A 25 -1.21 -0.15 0.08
N ARG A 26 -0.05 0.53 -0.04
CA ARG A 26 1.02 0.49 0.96
C ARG A 26 0.59 1.05 2.29
N LEU A 27 -0.14 2.15 2.27
CA LEU A 27 -0.66 2.79 3.47
C LEU A 27 -1.63 1.84 4.21
N LEU A 28 -2.59 1.23 3.49
CA LEU A 28 -3.50 0.25 4.05
C LEU A 28 -2.76 -0.97 4.63
N ASN A 29 -1.80 -1.54 3.89
CA ASN A 29 -0.98 -2.64 4.38
C ASN A 29 -0.21 -2.27 5.66
N LEU A 30 0.27 -1.02 5.76
CA LEU A 30 0.98 -0.54 6.93
C LEU A 30 0.03 -0.40 8.14
N PHE A 31 -1.18 0.11 7.93
CA PHE A 31 -2.22 0.17 8.96
C PHE A 31 -2.66 -1.22 9.46
N GLU A 32 -2.82 -2.19 8.57
CA GLU A 32 -3.13 -3.58 8.96
C GLU A 32 -2.00 -4.19 9.80
N ARG A 33 -0.74 -4.01 9.38
CA ARG A 33 0.44 -4.51 10.11
C ARG A 33 0.56 -3.88 11.50
N ALA A 34 0.24 -2.60 11.62
CA ALA A 34 0.26 -1.90 12.90
C ALA A 34 -0.74 -2.47 13.93
N SER A 35 -1.63 -3.39 13.51
CA SER A 35 -2.65 -4.04 14.35
C SER A 35 -3.55 -3.03 15.06
N LEU A 36 -3.81 -1.89 14.41
CA LEU A 36 -4.61 -0.80 14.96
C LEU A 36 -6.12 -1.07 14.87
N ARG A 37 -6.54 -2.13 14.18
CA ARG A 37 -7.94 -2.57 14.13
C ARG A 37 -8.30 -3.36 15.38
N GLN A 38 -9.26 -2.85 16.15
CA GLN A 38 -9.85 -3.58 17.26
C GLN A 38 -10.61 -4.81 16.72
N ARG A 39 -10.16 -6.02 17.07
CA ARG A 39 -10.94 -7.26 16.82
C ARG A 39 -11.93 -7.47 17.96
N VAL A 40 -13.22 -7.27 17.69
CA VAL A 40 -14.28 -7.40 18.70
C VAL A 40 -14.88 -8.81 18.76
N THR A 41 -14.66 -9.64 17.73
CA THR A 41 -15.25 -10.98 17.66
C THR A 41 -14.29 -12.06 18.15
N MET A 42 -14.76 -12.92 19.06
CA MET A 42 -14.09 -14.15 19.47
C MET A 42 -13.92 -15.09 18.26
N SER A 43 -12.68 -15.47 17.94
CA SER A 43 -12.36 -16.36 16.82
C SER A 43 -12.50 -17.82 17.24
N TYR A 44 -13.58 -18.49 16.82
CA TYR A 44 -13.86 -19.91 17.09
C TYR A 44 -13.20 -20.86 16.07
N ASP A 45 -11.94 -20.60 15.69
CA ASP A 45 -11.17 -21.47 14.80
C ASP A 45 -10.32 -22.45 15.65
N PRO A 46 -10.74 -23.72 15.84
CA PRO A 46 -10.02 -24.68 16.66
C PRO A 46 -8.65 -25.08 16.08
N GLY A 47 -8.36 -24.73 14.81
CA GLY A 47 -7.09 -25.07 14.15
C GLY A 47 -5.91 -24.14 14.49
N ARG A 48 -6.16 -22.97 15.10
CA ARG A 48 -5.11 -21.97 15.39
C ARG A 48 -4.56 -22.00 16.82
N VAL A 49 -5.08 -22.87 17.68
CA VAL A 49 -4.76 -22.86 19.12
C VAL A 49 -3.39 -23.54 19.43
N GLY A 50 -2.73 -24.19 18.47
CA GLY A 50 -1.61 -25.08 18.78
C GLY A 50 -0.21 -24.77 18.22
N ALA A 51 -0.04 -23.97 17.17
CA ALA A 51 1.26 -23.89 16.46
C ALA A 51 1.88 -22.49 16.51
N ALA A 52 3.14 -22.41 16.94
CA ALA A 52 4.01 -21.22 17.01
C ALA A 52 3.81 -20.29 18.23
N ARG A 53 3.91 -20.84 19.44
CA ARG A 53 4.10 -20.05 20.67
C ARG A 53 5.60 -19.96 20.96
N GLY A 54 6.20 -18.79 20.81
CA GLY A 54 7.61 -18.58 21.15
C GLY A 54 8.24 -17.45 20.34
N ASN A 55 8.57 -17.71 19.07
CA ASN A 55 9.30 -16.76 18.22
C ASN A 55 8.40 -15.98 17.24
N ALA A 56 7.43 -16.64 16.60
CA ALA A 56 6.54 -16.00 15.62
C ALA A 56 5.68 -14.88 16.24
N GLN A 57 5.30 -15.01 17.50
CA GLN A 57 4.54 -13.97 18.21
C GLN A 57 5.38 -12.73 18.54
N GLY A 58 6.68 -12.91 18.83
CA GLY A 58 7.64 -11.82 19.01
C GLY A 58 7.92 -11.08 17.70
N GLU A 59 8.18 -11.82 16.62
CA GLU A 59 8.38 -11.25 15.27
C GLU A 59 7.14 -10.49 14.77
N LEU A 60 5.93 -10.99 15.07
CA LEU A 60 4.68 -10.29 14.77
C LEU A 60 4.51 -9.01 15.60
N ALA A 61 4.87 -9.03 16.89
CA ALA A 61 4.79 -7.86 17.77
C ALA A 61 5.79 -6.78 17.36
N ASP A 62 7.03 -7.17 17.02
CA ASP A 62 8.08 -6.28 16.53
C ASP A 62 7.70 -5.67 15.17
N SER A 63 7.14 -6.47 14.28
CA SER A 63 6.58 -6.02 13.00
C SER A 63 5.46 -5.00 13.19
N ALA A 64 4.56 -5.21 14.16
CA ALA A 64 3.49 -4.27 14.47
C ALA A 64 4.01 -2.96 15.11
N ALA A 65 5.01 -3.05 15.98
CA ALA A 65 5.64 -1.88 16.59
C ALA A 65 6.39 -1.03 15.55
N ASP A 66 7.11 -1.67 14.62
CA ASP A 66 7.74 -0.99 13.49
C ASP A 66 6.71 -0.31 12.58
N ALA A 67 5.62 -1.02 12.24
CA ALA A 67 4.53 -0.46 11.44
C ALA A 67 3.89 0.76 12.11
N ARG A 68 3.65 0.74 13.43
CA ARG A 68 3.15 1.89 14.19
C ARG A 68 4.11 3.08 14.14
N ARG A 69 5.41 2.84 14.32
CA ARG A 69 6.44 3.90 14.21
C ARG A 69 6.45 4.53 12.82
N ARG A 70 6.38 3.73 11.77
CA ARG A 70 6.31 4.22 10.38
C ARG A 70 5.04 5.04 10.13
N LEU A 71 3.88 4.59 10.61
CA LEU A 71 2.63 5.35 10.50
C LEU A 71 2.69 6.69 11.23
N ALA A 72 3.21 6.71 12.46
CA ALA A 72 3.41 7.94 13.21
C ALA A 72 4.34 8.91 12.47
N GLY A 73 5.41 8.39 11.85
CA GLY A 73 6.30 9.17 10.99
C GLY A 73 5.67 9.71 9.71
N LEU A 74 4.69 9.00 9.13
CA LEU A 74 3.89 9.53 8.01
C LEU A 74 2.93 10.61 8.51
N ALA A 75 2.19 10.32 9.58
CA ALA A 75 1.20 11.22 10.16
C ALA A 75 1.80 12.57 10.58
N SER A 76 3.06 12.59 11.04
CA SER A 76 3.76 13.82 11.41
C SER A 76 4.25 14.65 10.23
N ARG A 77 4.34 14.07 9.03
CA ARG A 77 4.84 14.74 7.81
C ARG A 77 3.71 15.21 6.88
N LEU A 78 2.54 14.58 6.98
CA LEU A 78 1.36 14.97 6.22
C LEU A 78 0.56 16.07 6.95
N PRO A 79 -0.06 17.01 6.21
CA PRO A 79 -1.05 17.92 6.80
C PRO A 79 -2.19 17.14 7.47
N ALA A 80 -2.71 17.64 8.59
CA ALA A 80 -3.75 16.97 9.38
C ALA A 80 -5.00 16.63 8.56
N ASP A 81 -5.43 17.52 7.66
CA ASP A 81 -6.56 17.30 6.77
C ASP A 81 -6.32 16.16 5.78
N CYS A 82 -5.10 16.07 5.23
CA CYS A 82 -4.71 14.98 4.33
C CYS A 82 -4.68 13.65 5.09
N TRP A 83 -4.04 13.62 6.27
CA TRP A 83 -3.96 12.41 7.08
C TRP A 83 -5.34 11.90 7.50
N GLY A 84 -6.19 12.79 8.00
CA GLY A 84 -7.55 12.45 8.41
C GLY A 84 -8.38 11.90 7.25
N LEU A 85 -8.32 12.54 6.08
CA LEU A 85 -9.05 12.08 4.90
C LEU A 85 -8.51 10.74 4.37
N LEU A 86 -7.19 10.53 4.36
CA LEU A 86 -6.60 9.25 3.98
C LEU A 86 -7.04 8.13 4.92
N ALA A 87 -7.12 8.39 6.23
CA ALA A 87 -7.66 7.42 7.18
C ALA A 87 -9.15 7.11 6.92
N ASP A 88 -9.99 8.14 6.73
CA ASP A 88 -11.41 7.98 6.44
C ASP A 88 -11.68 7.12 5.18
N ILE A 89 -10.90 7.31 4.13
CA ILE A 89 -11.07 6.61 2.86
C ILE A 89 -10.37 5.25 2.87
N CYS A 90 -9.12 5.19 3.30
CA CYS A 90 -8.35 3.95 3.21
C CYS A 90 -8.75 2.93 4.28
N LEU A 91 -9.15 3.38 5.47
CA LEU A 91 -9.42 2.50 6.61
C LEU A 91 -10.90 2.24 6.85
N TYR A 92 -11.71 3.27 6.69
CA TYR A 92 -13.15 3.23 6.96
C TYR A 92 -14.00 3.17 5.69
N ASP A 93 -13.37 3.20 4.50
CA ASP A 93 -14.03 3.15 3.19
C ASP A 93 -15.17 4.16 3.02
N LYS A 94 -15.07 5.31 3.72
CA LYS A 94 -16.08 6.36 3.67
C LYS A 94 -16.16 6.96 2.27
N GLY A 95 -17.37 7.31 1.85
CA GLY A 95 -17.59 8.04 0.59
C GLY A 95 -17.12 9.49 0.68
N LEU A 96 -16.61 10.05 -0.43
CA LEU A 96 -16.13 11.44 -0.47
C LEU A 96 -17.19 12.45 -0.03
N GLN A 97 -18.45 12.26 -0.45
CA GLN A 97 -19.55 13.16 -0.11
C GLN A 97 -19.88 13.14 1.38
N GLN A 98 -19.75 11.97 2.01
CA GLN A 98 -19.93 11.83 3.46
C GLN A 98 -18.84 12.62 4.19
N ILE A 99 -17.58 12.47 3.77
CA ILE A 99 -16.44 13.19 4.36
C ILE A 99 -16.61 14.71 4.19
N GLU A 100 -17.05 15.16 3.01
CA GLU A 100 -17.31 16.58 2.75
C GLU A 100 -18.38 17.13 3.70
N ALA A 101 -19.47 16.39 3.90
CA ALA A 101 -20.54 16.79 4.82
C ALA A 101 -20.06 16.80 6.30
N GLU A 102 -19.36 15.76 6.75
CA GLU A 102 -18.85 15.64 8.12
C GLU A 102 -17.85 16.76 8.47
N ARG A 103 -17.05 17.20 7.49
CA ARG A 103 -16.01 18.23 7.67
C ARG A 103 -16.45 19.64 7.29
N GLY A 104 -17.68 19.82 6.79
CA GLY A 104 -18.16 21.11 6.29
C GLY A 104 -17.40 21.62 5.06
N TRP A 105 -16.83 20.71 4.26
CA TRP A 105 -16.06 21.08 3.08
C TRP A 105 -16.95 21.35 1.86
N PRO A 106 -16.52 22.23 0.94
CA PRO A 106 -17.20 22.44 -0.33
C PRO A 106 -17.30 21.15 -1.15
N ARG A 107 -18.34 21.07 -2.01
CA ARG A 107 -18.53 19.93 -2.91
C ARG A 107 -17.28 19.70 -3.77
N ARG A 108 -16.86 18.44 -3.90
CA ARG A 108 -15.68 17.98 -4.67
C ARG A 108 -14.32 18.39 -4.09
N ALA A 109 -14.26 19.05 -2.93
CA ALA A 109 -12.99 19.40 -2.30
C ALA A 109 -12.21 18.15 -1.83
N ALA A 110 -12.91 17.12 -1.34
CA ALA A 110 -12.27 15.92 -0.81
C ALA A 110 -11.45 15.18 -1.88
N LYS A 111 -11.88 15.25 -3.15
CA LYS A 111 -11.16 14.65 -4.27
C LYS A 111 -9.79 15.29 -4.51
N LEU A 112 -9.69 16.62 -4.38
CA LEU A 112 -8.42 17.34 -4.52
C LEU A 112 -7.49 17.05 -3.34
N VAL A 113 -8.03 17.12 -2.11
CA VAL A 113 -7.27 16.83 -0.89
C VAL A 113 -6.76 15.39 -0.89
N LEU A 114 -7.56 14.43 -1.34
CA LEU A 114 -7.14 13.04 -1.51
C LEU A 114 -5.94 12.91 -2.44
N ARG A 115 -5.99 13.56 -3.60
CA ARG A 115 -4.90 13.50 -4.57
C ARG A 115 -3.63 14.11 -3.99
N ILE A 116 -3.72 15.25 -3.30
CA ILE A 116 -2.59 15.86 -2.60
C ILE A 116 -2.03 14.90 -1.55
N GLY A 117 -2.87 14.33 -0.69
CA GLY A 117 -2.44 13.39 0.34
C GLY A 117 -1.78 12.13 -0.22
N LEU A 118 -2.29 11.58 -1.32
CA LEU A 118 -1.71 10.42 -1.98
C LEU A 118 -0.39 10.73 -2.70
N GLU A 119 -0.25 11.90 -3.32
CA GLU A 119 1.01 12.35 -3.90
C GLU A 119 2.09 12.50 -2.81
N GLN A 120 1.76 13.17 -1.70
CA GLN A 120 2.68 13.31 -0.56
C GLN A 120 3.07 11.94 0.02
N SER A 121 2.09 11.04 0.16
CA SER A 121 2.34 9.68 0.65
C SER A 121 3.22 8.89 -0.32
N ALA A 122 3.00 9.02 -1.62
CA ALA A 122 3.81 8.38 -2.66
C ALA A 122 5.27 8.84 -2.58
N MET A 123 5.51 10.14 -2.43
CA MET A 123 6.86 10.68 -2.23
C MET A 123 7.53 10.12 -0.98
N LEU A 124 6.80 10.01 0.14
CA LEU A 124 7.32 9.43 1.38
C LEU A 124 7.64 7.93 1.25
N PHE A 125 6.94 7.22 0.36
CA PHE A 125 7.21 5.82 0.02
C PHE A 125 8.24 5.63 -1.10
N GLY A 126 8.78 6.71 -1.67
CA GLY A 126 9.70 6.65 -2.81
C GLY A 126 9.03 6.12 -4.10
N LEU A 127 7.73 6.32 -4.25
CA LEU A 127 6.97 5.93 -5.43
C LEU A 127 7.02 7.04 -6.48
N ALA A 128 7.26 6.67 -7.74
CA ALA A 128 7.29 7.57 -8.87
C ALA A 128 6.11 7.30 -9.83
N PRO A 129 5.63 8.32 -10.58
CA PRO A 129 4.51 8.17 -11.52
C PRO A 129 4.76 7.18 -12.66
N ALA A 130 6.03 6.98 -13.00
CA ALA A 130 6.47 6.02 -14.00
C ALA A 130 7.52 5.10 -13.38
N ALA A 131 7.42 3.80 -13.69
CA ALA A 131 8.47 2.85 -13.39
C ALA A 131 9.66 3.11 -14.34
N ALA A 132 10.57 3.97 -13.91
CA ALA A 132 11.87 4.09 -14.56
C ALA A 132 12.70 2.86 -14.15
N GLY A 133 12.81 1.88 -15.04
CA GLY A 133 13.80 0.81 -14.89
C GLY A 133 15.20 1.42 -14.81
N ARG A 134 16.15 0.71 -14.19
CA ARG A 134 17.56 1.11 -14.24
C ARG A 134 17.96 1.26 -15.71
N GLU A 135 18.49 2.42 -16.10
CA GLU A 135 18.82 2.77 -17.51
C GLU A 135 19.64 1.69 -18.22
N ARG A 136 20.42 0.91 -17.45
CA ARG A 136 21.09 -0.31 -17.87
C ARG A 136 20.89 -1.40 -16.82
N GLY A 137 19.81 -2.17 -16.96
CA GLY A 137 19.65 -3.46 -16.28
C GLY A 137 19.96 -4.58 -17.25
N ALA A 138 20.96 -5.42 -16.97
CA ALA A 138 21.13 -6.65 -17.72
C ALA A 138 19.81 -7.45 -17.63
N VAL A 139 19.24 -7.79 -18.78
CA VAL A 139 18.03 -8.61 -18.85
C VAL A 139 18.39 -9.96 -18.25
N GLN A 140 17.94 -10.22 -17.02
CA GLN A 140 18.09 -11.51 -16.38
C GLN A 140 17.05 -12.44 -17.01
N SER A 141 17.53 -13.40 -17.78
CA SER A 141 16.71 -14.49 -18.32
C SER A 141 16.47 -15.51 -17.21
N TRP A 142 15.21 -15.81 -16.91
CA TRP A 142 14.86 -16.95 -16.06
C TRP A 142 15.01 -18.28 -16.80
N LEU A 143 15.22 -18.24 -18.12
CA LEU A 143 15.57 -19.42 -18.91
C LEU A 143 17.08 -19.68 -18.80
N PRO A 144 17.50 -20.96 -18.75
CA PRO A 144 18.90 -21.30 -18.95
C PRO A 144 19.39 -20.79 -20.30
N GLU A 145 20.68 -20.47 -20.40
CA GLU A 145 21.31 -19.99 -21.63
C GLU A 145 20.98 -20.94 -22.79
N ARG A 146 20.41 -20.39 -23.87
CA ARG A 146 19.92 -21.20 -24.99
C ARG A 146 21.12 -21.83 -25.69
N VAL A 147 21.24 -23.17 -25.60
CA VAL A 147 22.25 -23.92 -26.34
C VAL A 147 22.12 -23.60 -27.83
N PRO A 148 23.20 -23.21 -28.53
CA PRO A 148 23.13 -22.89 -29.95
C PRO A 148 22.63 -24.12 -30.71
N MET A 149 21.52 -23.96 -31.43
CA MET A 149 20.83 -25.04 -32.14
C MET A 149 21.55 -25.46 -33.42
N PHE A 150 22.50 -24.66 -33.89
CA PHE A 150 23.26 -24.88 -35.12
C PHE A 150 24.73 -24.60 -34.87
N ALA A 151 25.61 -25.47 -35.36
CA ALA A 151 27.04 -25.24 -35.35
C ALA A 151 27.35 -24.00 -36.19
N ALA A 152 28.18 -23.10 -35.67
CA ALA A 152 28.70 -21.98 -36.45
C ALA A 152 29.48 -22.57 -37.63
N THR A 153 28.97 -22.36 -38.85
CA THR A 153 29.68 -22.73 -40.08
C THR A 153 30.94 -21.87 -40.18
N GLU A 154 32.09 -22.47 -39.93
CA GLU A 154 33.39 -21.88 -40.21
C GLU A 154 33.53 -21.71 -41.72
N GLN A 155 33.57 -20.45 -42.17
CA GLN A 155 33.85 -20.09 -43.56
C GLN A 155 35.34 -19.69 -43.64
N ASN A 156 36.15 -20.52 -44.30
CA ASN A 156 37.49 -20.20 -44.78
C ASN A 156 37.42 -19.95 -46.29
#